data_AF-A0A387H457-F1
#
_entry.id   AF-A0A387H457-F1
#
_cell.length_a   1.000
_cell.length_b   1.000
_cell.length_c   1.000
_cell.angle_alpha   90.00
_cell.angle_beta   90.00
_cell.angle_gamma   90.00
#
_symmetry.space_group_name_H-M   'P 1'
#
loop_
_entity.id
_entity.type
_entity.pdbx_description
1 polymer ?
#
loop_
_entity_poly.entity_id
_entity_poly.type
_entity_poly.pdbx_seq_one_letter_code
_entity_poly.pdbx_strand_id
1 'polypeptide(L)'
;MTTPSFTDWFSNEQIRLAHALGSHLDVDAGLREILLQQHHDASVEDMRRLTDTEAGLAAILKDATASKSVAQTPLSQNLALGEAADRVWSSALEGSLHSLVAAEDRMRLRGFPSVSALLQCTEFAWHFCVDLTQLNQPQPYPWGHELLPRLISLVAFIGRVVPDRELVQVDETMSLLDEVTSMVGAYPNELVQVAFNHAMKQATEHALHLALLIVPLLSRPTGNPPVLLSTQSAQLTVSVRKARNVLAHSFPSHRSYGNGRGDAELLAETLRTAKGLSAVCVSALRAEIEERLDMSLPELSGEALHCLLSDFTTADLGSAHLDGIDLTGVRWSERETRWPPLTDVEELRIQSEETPAGSGLFIVRTGTATVRGLADLA
;
A
#
# COMPACT_ATOMS: atom_id res chain seq x y z
N MET A 1 -2.46 64.14 2.17
CA MET A 1 -1.92 62.83 2.55
C MET A 1 -2.42 61.83 1.52
N THR A 2 -1.54 61.40 0.61
CA THR A 2 -1.86 60.41 -0.42
C THR A 2 -1.74 59.02 0.20
N THR A 3 -2.83 58.27 0.21
CA THR A 3 -2.81 56.85 0.60
C THR A 3 -1.95 56.07 -0.39
N PRO A 4 -0.99 55.25 0.08
CA PRO A 4 -0.19 54.42 -0.81
C PRO A 4 -1.10 53.50 -1.63
N SER A 5 -0.72 53.26 -2.88
CA SER A 5 -1.49 52.38 -3.75
C SER A 5 -1.40 50.93 -3.23
N PHE A 6 -2.40 50.11 -3.54
CA PHE A 6 -2.41 48.70 -3.15
C PHE A 6 -1.16 47.95 -3.65
N THR A 7 -0.66 48.30 -4.84
CA THR A 7 0.56 47.74 -5.42
C THR A 7 1.80 48.08 -4.59
N ASP A 8 1.92 49.32 -4.10
CA ASP A 8 3.05 49.72 -3.24
C ASP A 8 3.00 49.00 -1.89
N TRP A 9 1.82 48.80 -1.33
CA TRP A 9 1.66 48.03 -0.10
C TRP A 9 2.03 46.55 -0.31
N PHE A 10 1.53 45.92 -1.37
CA PHE A 10 1.78 44.50 -1.66
C PHE A 10 3.27 44.22 -1.92
N SER A 11 3.95 45.07 -2.71
CA SER A 11 5.39 44.93 -2.94
C SER A 11 6.20 45.08 -1.65
N ASN A 12 5.81 45.99 -0.75
CA ASN A 12 6.50 46.15 0.53
C ASN A 12 6.29 44.94 1.44
N GLU A 13 5.10 44.34 1.47
CA GLU A 13 4.87 43.12 2.25
C GLU A 13 5.58 41.89 1.67
N GLN A 14 5.70 41.78 0.34
CA GLN A 14 6.54 40.73 -0.26
C GLN A 14 8.01 40.87 0.12
N ILE A 15 8.57 42.09 0.11
CA ILE A 15 9.95 42.34 0.52
C ILE A 15 10.15 42.00 2.00
N ARG A 16 9.20 42.37 2.86
CA ARG A 16 9.25 42.04 4.30
C ARG A 16 9.19 40.55 4.55
N LEU A 17 8.29 39.84 3.87
CA LEU A 17 8.18 38.40 3.97
C LEU A 17 9.45 37.70 3.48
N ALA A 18 10.00 38.12 2.33
CA ALA A 18 11.24 37.57 1.81
C ALA A 18 12.42 37.79 2.77
N HIS A 19 12.51 38.97 3.39
CA HIS A 19 13.55 39.26 4.38
C HIS A 19 13.35 38.47 5.69
N ALA A 20 12.10 38.32 6.15
CA ALA A 20 11.79 37.53 7.33
C ALA A 20 12.12 36.05 7.10
N LEU A 21 11.73 35.49 5.95
CA LEU A 21 12.06 34.13 5.56
C LEU A 21 13.56 33.94 5.41
N GLY A 22 14.28 34.86 4.75
CA GLY A 22 15.74 34.79 4.63
C GLY A 22 16.48 34.90 5.96
N SER A 23 15.87 35.52 6.99
CA SER A 23 16.45 35.57 8.35
C SER A 23 16.22 34.32 9.18
N HIS A 24 15.18 33.54 8.86
CA HIS A 24 14.79 32.35 9.62
C HIS A 24 15.19 31.05 8.91
N LEU A 25 15.25 31.06 7.58
CA LEU A 25 15.68 29.93 6.77
C LEU A 25 17.13 30.14 6.36
N ASP A 26 18.04 29.43 7.03
CA ASP A 26 19.41 29.28 6.57
C ASP A 26 19.42 28.34 5.35
N VAL A 27 19.21 28.92 4.16
CA VAL A 27 19.18 28.20 2.89
C VAL A 27 20.50 27.45 2.65
N ASP A 28 21.62 27.97 3.15
CA ASP A 28 22.93 27.33 3.05
C ASP A 28 23.04 26.12 3.99
N ALA A 29 22.42 26.15 5.18
CA ALA A 29 22.28 24.98 6.03
C ALA A 29 21.37 23.92 5.40
N GLY A 30 20.23 24.32 4.85
CA GLY A 30 19.32 23.41 4.15
C GLY A 30 19.97 22.75 2.91
N LEU A 31 20.70 23.53 2.11
CA LEU A 31 21.44 22.98 0.96
C LEU A 31 22.57 22.04 1.40
N ARG A 32 23.27 22.36 2.49
CA ARG A 32 24.28 21.48 3.08
C ARG A 32 23.69 20.15 3.54
N GLU A 33 22.50 20.16 4.15
CA GLU A 33 21.80 18.94 4.58
C GLU A 33 21.40 18.06 3.39
N ILE A 34 20.88 18.66 2.31
CA ILE A 34 20.55 17.93 1.08
C ILE A 34 21.81 17.31 0.44
N LEU A 35 22.91 18.07 0.37
CA LEU A 35 24.18 17.55 -0.16
C LEU A 35 24.78 16.46 0.75
N LEU A 36 24.61 16.58 2.06
CA LEU A 36 25.03 15.54 3.01
C LEU A 36 24.28 14.22 2.75
N GLN A 37 22.97 14.28 2.52
CA GLN A 37 22.16 13.11 2.18
C GLN A 37 22.62 12.47 0.87
N GLN A 38 22.87 13.28 -0.18
CA GLN A 38 23.38 12.76 -1.45
C GLN A 38 24.75 12.08 -1.31
N HIS A 39 25.67 12.64 -0.51
CA HIS A 39 26.96 12.02 -0.24
C HIS A 39 26.86 10.75 0.59
N HIS A 40 25.93 10.71 1.54
CA HIS A 40 25.64 9.51 2.32
C HIS A 40 25.13 8.38 1.41
N ASP A 41 24.17 8.65 0.55
CA ASP A 41 23.59 7.65 -0.34
C ASP A 41 24.63 7.10 -1.33
N ALA A 42 25.48 7.98 -1.88
CA ALA A 42 26.62 7.56 -2.70
C ALA A 42 27.62 6.68 -1.92
N SER A 43 27.91 7.02 -0.67
CA SER A 43 28.81 6.23 0.19
C SER A 43 28.22 4.88 0.56
N VAL A 44 26.91 4.80 0.81
CA VAL A 44 26.20 3.53 1.07
C VAL A 44 26.24 2.62 -0.16
N GLU A 45 26.05 3.17 -1.35
CA GLU A 45 26.14 2.39 -2.59
C GLU A 45 27.57 1.91 -2.87
N ASP A 46 28.58 2.75 -2.63
CA ASP A 46 29.98 2.33 -2.73
C ASP A 46 30.35 1.26 -1.70
N MET A 47 29.87 1.39 -0.45
CA MET A 47 30.03 0.35 0.56
C MET A 47 29.34 -0.93 0.13
N ARG A 48 28.11 -0.87 -0.41
CA ARG A 48 27.39 -2.03 -0.93
C ARG A 48 28.14 -2.73 -2.06
N ARG A 49 28.86 -2.00 -2.91
CA ARG A 49 29.73 -2.57 -3.96
C ARG A 49 30.98 -3.23 -3.39
N LEU A 50 31.59 -2.64 -2.38
CA LEU A 50 32.81 -3.19 -1.75
C LEU A 50 32.49 -4.40 -0.87
N THR A 51 31.38 -4.34 -0.13
CA THR A 51 30.87 -5.46 0.63
C THR A 51 29.90 -6.22 -0.27
N ASP A 52 30.44 -7.11 -1.10
CA ASP A 52 29.64 -8.13 -1.78
C ASP A 52 29.08 -9.08 -0.70
N THR A 53 28.00 -8.60 -0.06
CA THR A 53 27.35 -9.28 1.07
C THR A 53 26.77 -10.61 0.61
N GLU A 54 26.37 -10.73 -0.67
CA GLU A 54 25.92 -11.99 -1.25
C GLU A 54 27.06 -12.99 -1.43
N ALA A 55 28.22 -12.59 -1.96
CA ALA A 55 29.38 -13.47 -2.03
C ALA A 55 29.92 -13.84 -0.64
N GLY A 56 29.92 -12.90 0.30
CA GLY A 56 30.29 -13.14 1.69
C GLY A 56 29.34 -14.13 2.37
N LEU A 57 28.02 -13.96 2.20
CA LEU A 57 27.02 -14.86 2.75
C LEU A 57 27.08 -16.24 2.08
N ALA A 58 27.28 -16.29 0.77
CA ALA A 58 27.45 -17.55 0.02
C ALA A 58 28.67 -18.33 0.50
N ALA A 59 29.78 -17.66 0.81
CA ALA A 59 30.96 -18.30 1.39
C ALA A 59 30.67 -18.89 2.77
N ILE A 60 29.99 -18.15 3.64
CA ILE A 60 29.60 -18.61 4.99
C ILE A 60 28.62 -19.79 4.91
N LEU A 61 27.62 -19.73 4.02
CA LEU A 61 26.64 -20.79 3.83
C LEU A 61 27.26 -22.06 3.24
N LYS A 62 28.27 -21.92 2.35
CA LYS A 62 29.02 -23.05 1.80
C LYS A 62 29.81 -23.79 2.90
N ASP A 63 30.36 -23.07 3.87
CA ASP A 63 31.03 -23.69 5.03
C ASP A 63 30.05 -24.25 6.07
N ALA A 64 28.91 -23.58 6.27
CA ALA A 64 27.87 -24.05 7.18
C ALA A 64 27.17 -25.33 6.69
N THR A 65 26.99 -25.49 5.37
CA THR A 65 26.43 -26.70 4.76
C THR A 65 27.39 -27.89 4.79
N ALA A 66 28.71 -27.65 4.77
CA ALA A 66 29.71 -28.71 4.98
C ALA A 66 29.71 -29.26 6.42
N SER A 67 29.21 -28.49 7.40
CA SER A 67 29.28 -28.84 8.83
C SER A 67 27.98 -29.36 9.44
N LYS A 68 26.85 -29.39 8.71
CA LYS A 68 25.55 -29.82 9.25
C LYS A 68 24.93 -30.97 8.48
N SER A 69 25.50 -32.16 8.65
CA SER A 69 24.83 -33.45 8.41
C SER A 69 24.39 -34.09 9.73
N VAL A 70 23.58 -33.39 10.54
CA VAL A 70 22.83 -33.99 11.66
C VAL A 70 21.48 -33.27 11.83
N ALA A 71 20.40 -34.00 11.52
CA ALA A 71 19.00 -33.82 11.92
C ALA A 71 18.39 -32.40 11.85
N GLN A 72 17.70 -32.10 10.73
CA GLN A 72 16.73 -31.00 10.66
C GLN A 72 15.30 -31.49 10.97
N THR A 73 14.62 -30.73 11.82
CA THR A 73 13.24 -30.90 12.28
C THR A 73 12.22 -30.50 11.20
N PRO A 74 11.10 -31.23 11.04
CA PRO A 74 10.20 -31.13 9.87
C PRO A 74 9.31 -29.86 9.74
N LEU A 75 9.39 -28.86 10.64
CA LEU A 75 8.45 -27.73 10.60
C LEU A 75 8.85 -26.61 9.62
N SER A 76 10.16 -26.34 9.43
CA SER A 76 10.63 -25.26 8.55
C SER A 76 10.57 -25.62 7.06
N GLN A 77 10.55 -26.91 6.72
CA GLN A 77 10.42 -27.36 5.33
C GLN A 77 9.03 -27.10 4.76
N ASN A 78 7.97 -27.08 5.59
CA ASN A 78 6.60 -26.88 5.12
C ASN A 78 6.28 -25.41 4.77
N LEU A 79 6.93 -24.43 5.41
CA LEU A 79 6.82 -23.01 5.03
C LEU A 79 7.61 -22.69 3.77
N ALA A 80 8.83 -23.21 3.65
CA ALA A 80 9.66 -23.03 2.45
C ALA A 80 9.10 -23.77 1.21
N LEU A 81 8.44 -24.92 1.40
CA LEU A 81 7.74 -25.60 0.30
C LEU A 81 6.54 -24.81 -0.20
N GLY A 82 5.82 -24.10 0.69
CA GLY A 82 4.69 -23.24 0.31
C GLY A 82 5.15 -22.08 -0.56
N GLU A 83 6.18 -21.35 -0.14
CA GLU A 83 6.70 -20.20 -0.90
C GLU A 83 7.35 -20.60 -2.24
N ALA A 84 8.01 -21.77 -2.31
CA ALA A 84 8.59 -22.25 -3.56
C ALA A 84 7.52 -22.78 -4.54
N ALA A 85 6.47 -23.43 -4.01
CA ALA A 85 5.33 -23.87 -4.82
C ALA A 85 4.53 -22.67 -5.34
N ASP A 86 4.28 -21.65 -4.52
CA ASP A 86 3.58 -20.43 -4.92
C ASP A 86 4.34 -19.66 -6.03
N ARG A 87 5.68 -19.57 -5.96
CA ARG A 87 6.49 -18.92 -7.01
C ARG A 87 6.47 -19.66 -8.35
N VAL A 88 6.56 -21.00 -8.32
CA VAL A 88 6.54 -21.82 -9.55
C VAL A 88 5.15 -21.83 -10.17
N TRP A 89 4.10 -21.87 -9.35
CA TRP A 89 2.72 -21.78 -9.82
C TRP A 89 2.39 -20.39 -10.38
N SER A 90 2.91 -19.32 -9.76
CA SER A 90 2.66 -17.95 -10.22
C SER A 90 3.18 -17.70 -11.64
N SER A 91 4.41 -18.11 -11.98
CA SER A 91 4.96 -17.83 -13.32
C SER A 91 4.23 -18.52 -14.49
N ALA A 92 3.77 -19.76 -14.31
CA ALA A 92 3.03 -20.48 -15.34
C ALA A 92 1.59 -19.96 -15.49
N LEU A 93 0.97 -19.58 -14.37
CA LEU A 93 -0.38 -19.02 -14.36
C LEU A 93 -0.38 -17.58 -14.90
N GLU A 94 0.63 -16.77 -14.59
CA GLU A 94 0.84 -15.42 -15.10
C GLU A 94 0.89 -15.39 -16.64
N GLY A 95 1.70 -16.25 -17.26
CA GLY A 95 1.76 -16.35 -18.72
C GLY A 95 0.40 -16.72 -19.35
N SER A 96 -0.36 -17.62 -18.69
CA SER A 96 -1.69 -17.99 -19.14
C SER A 96 -2.71 -16.86 -18.95
N LEU A 97 -2.60 -16.10 -17.87
CA LEU A 97 -3.49 -14.98 -17.55
C LEU A 97 -3.29 -13.77 -18.46
N HIS A 98 -2.04 -13.43 -18.76
CA HIS A 98 -1.72 -12.36 -19.71
C HIS A 98 -2.18 -12.72 -21.14
N SER A 99 -2.32 -14.00 -21.46
CA SER A 99 -2.91 -14.45 -22.73
C SER A 99 -4.45 -14.43 -22.73
N LEU A 100 -5.06 -14.53 -21.55
CA LEU A 100 -6.52 -14.59 -21.38
C LEU A 100 -7.18 -13.22 -21.55
N VAL A 101 -6.54 -12.17 -21.02
CA VAL A 101 -7.06 -10.80 -21.06
C VAL A 101 -6.04 -9.91 -21.77
N ALA A 102 -6.44 -9.30 -22.88
CA ALA A 102 -5.57 -8.42 -23.67
C ALA A 102 -5.07 -7.25 -22.81
N ALA A 103 -3.83 -6.80 -23.06
CA ALA A 103 -3.24 -5.72 -22.29
C ALA A 103 -4.07 -4.43 -22.32
N GLU A 104 -4.70 -4.11 -23.46
CA GLU A 104 -5.61 -2.97 -23.58
C GLU A 104 -6.81 -3.08 -22.63
N ASP A 105 -7.42 -4.26 -22.55
CA ASP A 105 -8.55 -4.50 -21.64
C ASP A 105 -8.12 -4.45 -20.17
N ARG A 106 -6.93 -4.98 -19.83
CA ARG A 106 -6.36 -4.89 -18.48
C ARG A 106 -6.11 -3.44 -18.08
N MET A 107 -5.58 -2.63 -19.00
CA MET A 107 -5.37 -1.20 -18.77
C MET A 107 -6.71 -0.46 -18.63
N ARG A 108 -7.67 -0.74 -19.50
CA ARG A 108 -9.03 -0.18 -19.43
C ARG A 108 -9.72 -0.53 -18.12
N LEU A 109 -9.53 -1.76 -17.61
CA LEU A 109 -10.08 -2.19 -16.33
C LEU A 109 -9.61 -1.30 -15.18
N ARG A 110 -8.34 -0.90 -15.16
CA ARG A 110 -7.81 0.04 -14.16
C ARG A 110 -8.47 1.42 -14.22
N GLY A 111 -8.94 1.82 -15.41
CA GLY A 111 -9.67 3.08 -15.59
C GLY A 111 -11.05 3.10 -14.92
N PHE A 112 -11.60 1.95 -14.51
CA PHE A 112 -12.85 1.92 -13.76
C PHE A 112 -12.60 2.23 -12.28
N PRO A 113 -13.30 3.23 -11.70
CA PRO A 113 -13.13 3.58 -10.28
C PRO A 113 -13.38 2.42 -9.31
N SER A 114 -14.32 1.52 -9.63
CA SER A 114 -14.63 0.33 -8.81
C SER A 114 -13.46 -0.65 -8.76
N VAL A 115 -12.87 -0.98 -9.92
CA VAL A 115 -11.72 -1.87 -10.05
C VAL A 115 -10.50 -1.28 -9.35
N SER A 116 -10.20 -0.01 -9.61
CA SER A 116 -9.07 0.69 -8.96
C SER A 116 -9.24 0.70 -7.43
N ALA A 117 -10.45 0.98 -6.94
CA ALA A 117 -10.69 0.99 -5.50
C ALA A 117 -10.56 -0.41 -4.87
N LEU A 118 -11.07 -1.45 -5.53
CA LEU A 118 -10.94 -2.83 -5.06
C LEU A 118 -9.49 -3.32 -5.10
N LEU A 119 -8.72 -2.92 -6.12
CA LEU A 119 -7.30 -3.23 -6.22
C LEU A 119 -6.53 -2.60 -5.05
N GLN A 120 -6.75 -1.32 -4.77
CA GLN A 120 -6.11 -0.62 -3.64
C GLN A 120 -6.52 -1.24 -2.29
N CYS A 121 -7.80 -1.61 -2.11
CA CYS A 121 -8.25 -2.34 -0.92
C CYS A 121 -7.53 -3.71 -0.77
N THR A 122 -7.32 -4.41 -1.89
CA THR A 122 -6.67 -5.72 -1.90
C THR A 122 -5.18 -5.59 -1.53
N GLU A 123 -4.47 -4.65 -2.15
CA GLU A 123 -3.07 -4.33 -1.82
C GLU A 123 -2.93 -3.95 -0.34
N PHE A 124 -3.80 -3.07 0.14
CA PHE A 124 -3.77 -2.66 1.54
C PHE A 124 -3.99 -3.85 2.48
N ALA A 125 -5.04 -4.65 2.23
CA ALA A 125 -5.35 -5.80 3.08
C ALA A 125 -4.20 -6.82 3.09
N TRP A 126 -3.52 -6.98 1.95
CA TRP A 126 -2.32 -7.81 1.84
C TRP A 126 -1.16 -7.26 2.67
N HIS A 127 -0.77 -6.00 2.46
CA HIS A 127 0.31 -5.36 3.22
C HIS A 127 0.02 -5.37 4.72
N PHE A 128 -1.22 -5.09 5.11
CA PHE A 128 -1.65 -5.18 6.50
C PHE A 128 -1.51 -6.59 7.08
N CYS A 129 -1.86 -7.64 6.32
CA CYS A 129 -1.62 -9.03 6.74
C CYS A 129 -0.12 -9.34 6.90
N VAL A 130 0.71 -8.87 5.97
CA VAL A 130 2.16 -9.05 6.03
C VAL A 130 2.72 -8.36 7.27
N ASP A 131 2.37 -7.10 7.49
CA ASP A 131 2.82 -6.30 8.64
C ASP A 131 2.38 -6.97 9.95
N LEU A 132 1.13 -7.43 10.06
CA LEU A 132 0.64 -8.19 11.24
C LEU A 132 1.37 -9.52 11.44
N THR A 133 1.76 -10.20 10.36
CA THR A 133 2.50 -11.47 10.45
C THR A 133 3.93 -11.21 10.93
N GLN A 134 4.55 -10.12 10.48
CA GLN A 134 5.85 -9.68 10.96
C GLN A 134 5.80 -9.25 12.43
N LEU A 135 4.71 -8.60 12.87
CA LEU A 135 4.47 -8.27 14.28
C LEU A 135 4.38 -9.50 15.20
N ASN A 136 4.00 -10.66 14.67
CA ASN A 136 3.99 -11.90 15.44
C ASN A 136 5.41 -12.48 15.66
N GLN A 137 6.44 -11.89 15.05
CA GLN A 137 7.81 -12.30 15.28
C GLN A 137 8.38 -11.60 16.53
N PRO A 138 9.11 -12.32 17.40
CA PRO A 138 9.67 -11.77 18.63
C PRO A 138 10.89 -10.88 18.33
N GLN A 139 10.68 -9.70 17.73
CA GLN A 139 11.72 -8.74 17.41
C GLN A 139 11.39 -7.34 17.98
N PRO A 140 12.38 -6.61 18.52
CA PRO A 140 12.19 -5.26 19.03
C PRO A 140 12.22 -4.25 17.87
N TYR A 141 11.11 -4.10 17.15
CA TYR A 141 10.99 -3.11 16.06
C TYR A 141 10.35 -1.79 16.54
N PRO A 142 10.68 -0.63 15.93
CA PRO A 142 10.04 0.64 16.22
C PRO A 142 8.73 0.76 15.42
N TRP A 143 7.65 0.20 15.97
CA TRP A 143 6.36 -0.03 15.30
C TRP A 143 5.59 1.23 14.84
N GLY A 144 5.91 2.41 15.40
CA GLY A 144 5.15 3.64 15.18
C GLY A 144 5.35 4.28 13.80
N HIS A 145 6.53 4.12 13.18
CA HIS A 145 6.89 4.92 12.02
C HIS A 145 6.41 4.37 10.67
N GLU A 146 6.14 3.06 10.55
CA GLU A 146 5.74 2.45 9.27
C GLU A 146 4.25 2.10 9.19
N LEU A 147 3.66 1.62 10.30
CA LEU A 147 2.26 1.19 10.33
C LEU A 147 1.27 2.36 10.37
N LEU A 148 1.61 3.43 11.09
CA LEU A 148 0.73 4.58 11.28
C LEU A 148 0.48 5.35 9.96
N PRO A 149 1.50 5.68 9.15
CA PRO A 149 1.27 6.31 7.84
C PRO A 149 0.43 5.47 6.89
N ARG A 150 0.56 4.14 6.96
CA ARG A 150 -0.23 3.21 6.14
C ARG A 150 -1.71 3.18 6.55
N LEU A 151 -1.99 3.17 7.85
CA LEU A 151 -3.37 3.27 8.35
C LEU A 151 -4.01 4.62 8.01
N ILE A 152 -3.27 5.72 8.14
CA ILE A 152 -3.72 7.05 7.71
C ILE A 152 -4.06 7.06 6.22
N SER A 153 -3.16 6.53 5.40
CA SER A 153 -3.36 6.45 3.95
C SER A 153 -4.60 5.64 3.59
N LEU A 154 -4.87 4.55 4.31
CA LEU A 154 -6.10 3.78 4.13
C LEU A 154 -7.33 4.59 4.50
N VAL A 155 -7.38 5.16 5.70
CA VAL A 155 -8.59 5.87 6.15
C VAL A 155 -8.91 7.04 5.23
N ALA A 156 -7.88 7.79 4.81
CA ALA A 156 -8.03 8.85 3.82
C ALA A 156 -8.47 8.33 2.45
N PHE A 157 -7.99 7.16 2.03
CA PHE A 157 -8.45 6.51 0.81
C PHE A 157 -9.91 6.09 0.91
N ILE A 158 -10.32 5.45 2.01
CA ILE A 158 -11.70 5.04 2.21
C ILE A 158 -12.62 6.28 2.24
N GLY A 159 -12.18 7.37 2.89
CA GLY A 159 -12.87 8.65 2.85
C GLY A 159 -13.13 9.20 1.44
N ARG A 160 -12.23 8.93 0.49
CA ARG A 160 -12.40 9.33 -0.91
C ARG A 160 -13.37 8.43 -1.68
N VAL A 161 -13.49 7.16 -1.31
CA VAL A 161 -14.31 6.16 -2.01
C VAL A 161 -15.75 6.10 -1.47
N VAL A 162 -15.93 6.42 -0.19
CA VAL A 162 -17.23 6.36 0.47
C VAL A 162 -18.00 7.68 0.24
N PRO A 163 -19.22 7.64 -0.31
CA PRO A 163 -20.01 8.84 -0.60
C PRO A 163 -20.37 9.62 0.67
N ASP A 164 -20.57 10.94 0.50
CA ASP A 164 -20.66 11.96 1.57
C ASP A 164 -21.51 11.65 2.81
N ARG A 165 -22.48 10.74 2.70
CA ARG A 165 -23.43 10.42 3.79
C ARG A 165 -22.83 9.54 4.90
N GLU A 166 -21.66 8.95 4.67
CA GLU A 166 -20.96 8.12 5.67
C GLU A 166 -19.61 8.74 6.11
N LEU A 167 -19.25 9.93 5.60
CA LEU A 167 -18.02 10.65 5.93
C LEU A 167 -17.87 11.00 7.42
N VAL A 168 -18.97 11.09 8.18
CA VAL A 168 -18.91 11.41 9.63
C VAL A 168 -18.04 10.40 10.39
N GLN A 169 -18.05 9.11 10.00
CA GLN A 169 -17.20 8.10 10.63
C GLN A 169 -15.74 8.18 10.18
N VAL A 170 -15.49 8.68 8.97
CA VAL A 170 -14.13 8.88 8.43
C VAL A 170 -13.45 10.03 9.15
N ASP A 171 -14.13 11.16 9.35
CA ASP A 171 -13.59 12.32 10.07
C ASP A 171 -13.23 11.98 11.53
N GLU A 172 -14.07 11.20 12.22
CA GLU A 172 -13.75 10.70 13.57
C GLU A 172 -12.49 9.81 13.56
N THR A 173 -12.31 9.00 12.52
CA THR A 173 -11.12 8.14 12.37
C THR A 173 -9.86 8.95 12.10
N MET A 174 -9.94 9.95 11.22
CA MET A 174 -8.81 10.83 10.91
C MET A 174 -8.39 11.65 12.12
N SER A 175 -9.36 12.18 12.88
CA SER A 175 -9.08 12.90 14.13
C SER A 175 -8.37 12.02 15.16
N LEU A 176 -8.76 10.75 15.29
CA LEU A 176 -8.08 9.79 16.17
C LEU A 176 -6.65 9.50 15.70
N LEU A 177 -6.43 9.35 14.40
CA LEU A 177 -5.10 9.10 13.85
C LEU A 177 -4.16 10.30 14.00
N ASP A 178 -4.65 11.53 13.86
CA ASP A 178 -3.88 12.76 14.08
C ASP A 178 -3.47 12.90 15.56
N GLU A 179 -4.38 12.63 16.50
CA GLU A 179 -4.11 12.64 17.93
C GLU A 179 -2.98 11.65 18.29
N VAL A 180 -2.99 10.49 17.65
CA VAL A 180 -2.05 9.39 17.91
C VAL A 180 -0.69 9.68 17.30
N THR A 181 -0.67 10.25 16.09
CA THR A 181 0.55 10.74 15.45
C THR A 181 1.21 11.82 16.30
N SER A 182 0.41 12.73 16.86
CA SER A 182 0.90 13.76 17.80
C SER A 182 1.45 13.15 19.10
N MET A 183 0.87 12.06 19.60
CA MET A 183 1.33 11.40 20.83
C MET A 183 2.64 10.62 20.64
N VAL A 184 2.79 9.92 19.52
CA VAL A 184 3.99 9.11 19.21
C VAL A 184 5.25 9.99 19.09
N GLY A 185 5.12 11.20 18.55
CA GLY A 185 6.24 12.13 18.43
C GLY A 185 6.70 12.76 19.75
N ALA A 186 5.87 12.76 20.80
CA ALA A 186 6.10 13.56 22.00
C ALA A 186 6.72 12.79 23.18
N TYR A 187 6.52 11.47 23.30
CA TYR A 187 6.93 10.72 24.51
C TYR A 187 7.28 9.24 24.24
N PRO A 188 8.52 8.77 24.51
CA PRO A 188 8.93 7.38 24.28
C PRO A 188 8.78 6.48 25.54
N ASN A 189 7.68 6.61 26.30
CA ASN A 189 7.46 5.84 27.54
C ASN A 189 6.39 4.75 27.40
N GLU A 190 6.38 3.76 28.31
CA GLU A 190 5.42 2.63 28.35
C GLU A 190 3.94 3.05 28.26
N LEU A 191 3.57 4.22 28.77
CA LEU A 191 2.21 4.78 28.65
C LEU A 191 1.84 5.14 27.19
N VAL A 192 2.81 5.56 26.37
CA VAL A 192 2.60 5.80 24.95
C VAL A 192 2.47 4.51 24.18
N GLN A 193 3.13 3.43 24.60
CA GLN A 193 2.90 2.09 24.05
C GLN A 193 1.43 1.66 24.21
N VAL A 194 0.86 1.89 25.40
CA VAL A 194 -0.54 1.55 25.69
C VAL A 194 -1.51 2.41 24.88
N ALA A 195 -1.27 3.72 24.80
CA ALA A 195 -2.09 4.62 24.00
C ALA A 195 -1.97 4.35 22.49
N PHE A 196 -0.77 4.05 22.00
CA PHE A 196 -0.51 3.62 20.62
C PHE A 196 -1.23 2.31 20.29
N ASN A 197 -1.20 1.33 21.18
CA ASN A 197 -1.93 0.08 20.99
C ASN A 197 -3.46 0.30 20.99
N HIS A 198 -3.97 1.20 21.84
CA HIS A 198 -5.38 1.59 21.86
C HIS A 198 -5.82 2.30 20.58
N ALA A 199 -4.95 3.17 20.06
CA ALA A 199 -5.13 3.89 18.83
C ALA A 199 -5.11 3.02 17.58
N MET A 200 -4.10 2.16 17.49
CA MET A 200 -3.98 1.15 16.43
C MET A 200 -5.22 0.25 16.40
N LYS A 201 -5.75 -0.09 17.58
CA LYS A 201 -7.03 -0.80 17.71
C LYS A 201 -8.19 0.01 17.13
N GLN A 202 -8.38 1.26 17.53
CA GLN A 202 -9.49 2.08 17.00
C GLN A 202 -9.36 2.32 15.49
N ALA A 203 -8.15 2.61 15.00
CA ALA A 203 -7.87 2.76 13.58
C ALA A 203 -8.15 1.47 12.80
N THR A 204 -7.78 0.30 13.36
CA THR A 204 -8.08 -1.01 12.76
C THR A 204 -9.58 -1.30 12.78
N GLU A 205 -10.28 -1.00 13.87
CA GLU A 205 -11.74 -1.14 13.97
C GLU A 205 -12.46 -0.26 12.93
N HIS A 206 -12.01 0.99 12.77
CA HIS A 206 -12.58 1.92 11.81
C HIS A 206 -12.24 1.54 10.38
N ALA A 207 -11.00 1.15 10.08
CA ALA A 207 -10.58 0.59 8.80
C ALA A 207 -11.45 -0.60 8.38
N LEU A 208 -11.70 -1.52 9.30
CA LEU A 208 -12.57 -2.68 9.08
C LEU A 208 -14.03 -2.29 8.87
N HIS A 209 -14.54 -1.33 9.64
CA HIS A 209 -15.90 -0.83 9.51
C HIS A 209 -16.11 -0.13 8.16
N LEU A 210 -15.14 0.67 7.76
CA LEU A 210 -15.12 1.39 6.51
C LEU A 210 -14.96 0.44 5.30
N ALA A 211 -14.14 -0.60 5.41
CA ALA A 211 -14.04 -1.64 4.39
C ALA A 211 -15.35 -2.43 4.23
N LEU A 212 -16.09 -2.67 5.32
CA LEU A 212 -17.43 -3.26 5.26
C LEU A 212 -18.47 -2.36 4.58
N LEU A 213 -18.32 -1.05 4.66
CA LEU A 213 -19.22 -0.09 4.00
C LEU A 213 -18.91 0.01 2.50
N ILE A 214 -17.63 -0.09 2.12
CA ILE A 214 -17.19 -0.08 0.73
C ILE A 214 -17.74 -1.29 -0.05
N VAL A 215 -17.70 -2.51 0.51
CA VAL A 215 -18.06 -3.74 -0.24
C VAL A 215 -19.47 -3.69 -0.84
N PRO A 216 -20.55 -3.34 -0.09
CA PRO A 216 -21.90 -3.19 -0.66
C PRO A 216 -22.06 -2.00 -1.61
N LEU A 217 -21.28 -0.94 -1.41
CA LEU A 217 -21.33 0.26 -2.26
C LEU A 217 -20.68 0.02 -3.63
N LEU A 218 -19.65 -0.82 -3.68
CA LEU A 218 -19.01 -1.25 -4.91
C LEU A 218 -19.80 -2.34 -5.64
N SER A 219 -20.60 -3.14 -4.93
CA SER A 219 -21.48 -4.17 -5.51
C SER A 219 -22.88 -3.66 -5.94
N ARG A 220 -23.03 -2.37 -6.27
CA ARG A 220 -24.34 -1.82 -6.65
C ARG A 220 -24.91 -2.56 -7.86
N PRO A 221 -26.18 -3.01 -7.82
CA PRO A 221 -26.75 -3.87 -8.83
C PRO A 221 -27.01 -3.10 -10.13
N THR A 222 -26.35 -3.51 -11.21
CA THR A 222 -26.71 -3.15 -12.60
C THR A 222 -27.94 -3.92 -13.11
N GLY A 223 -28.52 -4.85 -12.32
CA GLY A 223 -29.83 -5.44 -12.63
C GLY A 223 -30.17 -6.77 -11.94
N ASN A 224 -29.19 -7.47 -11.37
CA ASN A 224 -29.40 -8.65 -10.51
C ASN A 224 -28.13 -8.93 -9.71
N PRO A 225 -28.13 -8.89 -8.38
CA PRO A 225 -26.93 -9.24 -7.62
C PRO A 225 -26.68 -10.76 -7.72
N PRO A 226 -25.44 -11.21 -7.97
CA PRO A 226 -25.10 -12.62 -7.83
C PRO A 226 -25.22 -13.02 -6.36
N VAL A 227 -25.98 -14.09 -6.09
CA VAL A 227 -26.31 -14.65 -4.75
C VAL A 227 -25.06 -14.95 -3.88
N LEU A 228 -23.90 -15.09 -4.50
CA LEU A 228 -22.62 -15.33 -3.83
C LEU A 228 -22.12 -14.11 -3.03
N LEU A 229 -22.27 -12.89 -3.57
CA LEU A 229 -21.79 -11.68 -2.89
C LEU A 229 -22.61 -11.37 -1.62
N SER A 230 -23.91 -11.67 -1.61
CA SER A 230 -24.73 -11.46 -0.41
C SER A 230 -24.35 -12.39 0.74
N THR A 231 -23.97 -13.63 0.43
CA THR A 231 -23.57 -14.62 1.45
C THR A 231 -22.19 -14.31 2.02
N GLN A 232 -21.23 -13.97 1.15
CA GLN A 232 -19.89 -13.57 1.58
C GLN A 232 -19.91 -12.23 2.33
N SER A 233 -20.71 -11.26 1.88
CA SER A 233 -20.91 -9.98 2.58
C SER A 233 -21.50 -10.19 3.98
N ALA A 234 -22.50 -11.07 4.13
CA ALA A 234 -23.05 -11.41 5.44
C ALA A 234 -22.01 -12.10 6.34
N GLN A 235 -21.21 -13.02 5.79
CA GLN A 235 -20.16 -13.73 6.52
C GLN A 235 -19.00 -12.80 6.93
N LEU A 236 -18.63 -11.84 6.07
CA LEU A 236 -17.67 -10.79 6.38
C LEU A 236 -18.20 -9.86 7.47
N THR A 237 -19.45 -9.41 7.36
CA THR A 237 -20.11 -8.59 8.38
C THR A 237 -20.11 -9.29 9.73
N VAL A 238 -20.40 -10.60 9.77
CA VAL A 238 -20.32 -11.41 11.00
C VAL A 238 -18.88 -11.51 11.51
N SER A 239 -17.91 -11.75 10.62
CA SER A 239 -16.49 -11.89 10.99
C SER A 239 -15.90 -10.59 11.53
N VAL A 240 -16.20 -9.46 10.90
CA VAL A 240 -15.78 -8.13 11.35
C VAL A 240 -16.50 -7.74 12.64
N ARG A 241 -17.79 -8.06 12.79
CA ARG A 241 -18.51 -7.84 14.06
C ARG A 241 -17.92 -8.69 15.18
N LYS A 242 -17.53 -9.93 14.88
CA LYS A 242 -16.83 -10.81 15.83
C LYS A 242 -15.46 -10.26 16.19
N ALA A 243 -14.67 -9.81 15.21
CA ALA A 243 -13.38 -9.17 15.42
C ALA A 243 -13.52 -7.90 16.28
N ARG A 244 -14.47 -7.03 15.95
CA ARG A 244 -14.83 -5.84 16.75
C ARG A 244 -15.22 -6.22 18.17
N ASN A 245 -16.04 -7.25 18.36
CA ASN A 245 -16.43 -7.69 19.70
C ASN A 245 -15.23 -8.25 20.47
N VAL A 246 -14.35 -9.04 19.84
CA VAL A 246 -13.11 -9.53 20.47
C VAL A 246 -12.22 -8.35 20.84
N LEU A 247 -11.98 -7.41 19.92
CA LEU A 247 -11.19 -6.20 20.17
C LEU A 247 -11.80 -5.37 21.32
N ALA A 248 -13.12 -5.15 21.34
CA ALA A 248 -13.82 -4.42 22.38
C ALA A 248 -13.71 -5.06 23.77
N HIS A 249 -13.66 -6.40 23.87
CA HIS A 249 -13.70 -7.13 25.15
C HIS A 249 -12.33 -7.66 25.63
N SER A 250 -11.34 -7.81 24.75
CA SER A 250 -10.03 -8.39 25.08
C SER A 250 -9.05 -7.41 25.76
N PHE A 251 -9.39 -6.12 25.90
CA PHE A 251 -8.59 -5.17 26.65
C PHE A 251 -9.27 -4.80 27.98
N PRO A 252 -8.85 -5.39 29.11
CA PRO A 252 -9.28 -4.93 30.41
C PRO A 252 -8.66 -3.57 30.71
N SER A 253 -9.41 -2.72 31.41
CA SER A 253 -8.95 -1.43 31.91
C SER A 253 -7.66 -1.59 32.74
N HIS A 254 -6.52 -1.28 32.12
CA HIS A 254 -5.22 -0.88 32.69
C HIS A 254 -4.51 -1.72 33.78
N ARG A 255 -5.07 -2.78 34.36
CA ARG A 255 -4.48 -3.40 35.58
C ARG A 255 -3.85 -4.79 35.46
N SER A 256 -3.80 -5.43 34.29
CA SER A 256 -3.20 -6.77 34.21
C SER A 256 -2.45 -7.02 32.90
N TYR A 257 -1.35 -6.30 32.69
CA TYR A 257 -0.39 -6.56 31.60
C TYR A 257 0.57 -7.73 31.88
N GLY A 258 0.25 -8.62 32.83
CA GLY A 258 1.16 -9.68 33.28
C GLY A 258 1.07 -11.01 32.55
N ASN A 259 0.00 -11.26 31.78
CA ASN A 259 -0.22 -12.53 31.11
C ASN A 259 -0.23 -12.33 29.59
N GLY A 260 0.93 -12.43 28.94
CA GLY A 260 1.11 -12.30 27.47
C GLY A 260 0.30 -13.27 26.58
N ARG A 261 -0.64 -14.01 27.17
CA ARG A 261 -1.64 -14.82 26.46
C ARG A 261 -2.70 -13.98 25.77
N GLY A 262 -3.07 -12.81 26.31
CA GLY A 262 -4.09 -11.93 25.73
C GLY A 262 -3.66 -11.32 24.39
N ASP A 263 -2.41 -10.88 24.30
CA ASP A 263 -1.88 -10.20 23.11
C ASP A 263 -1.78 -11.14 21.90
N ALA A 264 -1.34 -12.39 22.12
CA ALA A 264 -1.24 -13.39 21.07
C ALA A 264 -2.61 -13.80 20.49
N GLU A 265 -3.63 -13.94 21.33
CA GLU A 265 -4.99 -14.25 20.89
C GLU A 265 -5.61 -13.10 20.10
N LEU A 266 -5.37 -11.86 20.54
CA LEU A 266 -5.81 -10.66 19.83
C LEU A 266 -5.14 -10.51 18.46
N LEU A 267 -3.82 -10.71 18.38
CA LEU A 267 -3.09 -10.66 17.13
C LEU A 267 -3.57 -11.75 16.16
N ALA A 268 -3.80 -12.96 16.65
CA ALA A 268 -4.33 -14.07 15.85
C ALA A 268 -5.75 -13.78 15.31
N GLU A 269 -6.63 -13.17 16.10
CA GLU A 269 -7.95 -12.73 15.63
C GLU A 269 -7.85 -11.62 14.60
N THR A 270 -6.97 -10.64 14.83
CA THR A 270 -6.74 -9.50 13.92
C THR A 270 -6.23 -10.01 12.57
N LEU A 271 -5.23 -10.91 12.58
CA LEU A 271 -4.70 -11.53 11.37
C LEU A 271 -5.76 -12.35 10.63
N ARG A 272 -6.61 -13.11 11.36
CA ARG A 272 -7.71 -13.86 10.75
C ARG A 272 -8.71 -12.92 10.07
N THR A 273 -8.99 -11.79 10.69
CA THR A 273 -9.91 -10.78 10.17
C THR A 273 -9.34 -10.10 8.93
N ALA A 274 -8.07 -9.71 8.96
CA ALA A 274 -7.37 -9.12 7.82
C ALA A 274 -7.34 -10.09 6.62
N LYS A 275 -7.06 -11.38 6.86
CA LYS A 275 -7.13 -12.42 5.82
C LYS A 275 -8.54 -12.59 5.26
N GLY A 276 -9.57 -12.57 6.11
CA GLY A 276 -10.97 -12.61 5.69
C GLY A 276 -11.36 -11.41 4.82
N LEU A 277 -10.90 -10.21 5.18
CA LEU A 277 -11.11 -9.00 4.40
C LEU A 277 -10.42 -9.11 3.04
N SER A 278 -9.14 -9.50 3.01
CA SER A 278 -8.39 -9.71 1.77
C SER A 278 -9.13 -10.68 0.83
N ALA A 279 -9.59 -11.82 1.34
CA ALA A 279 -10.35 -12.79 0.55
C ALA A 279 -11.64 -12.22 -0.06
N VAL A 280 -12.35 -11.35 0.67
CA VAL A 280 -13.56 -10.69 0.14
C VAL A 280 -13.21 -9.62 -0.89
N CYS A 281 -12.17 -8.82 -0.67
CA CYS A 281 -11.71 -7.84 -1.65
C CYS A 281 -11.29 -8.53 -2.96
N VAL A 282 -10.56 -9.64 -2.87
CA VAL A 282 -10.17 -10.47 -4.02
C VAL A 282 -11.40 -11.02 -4.75
N SER A 283 -12.38 -11.58 -4.02
CA SER A 283 -13.60 -12.12 -4.63
C SER A 283 -14.44 -11.02 -5.29
N ALA A 284 -14.54 -9.84 -4.69
CA ALA A 284 -15.25 -8.71 -5.24
C ALA A 284 -14.54 -8.14 -6.47
N LEU A 285 -13.21 -8.00 -6.42
CA LEU A 285 -12.39 -7.57 -7.55
C LEU A 285 -12.54 -8.52 -8.74
N ARG A 286 -12.49 -9.84 -8.49
CA ARG A 286 -12.69 -10.84 -9.54
C ARG A 286 -14.07 -10.71 -10.17
N ALA A 287 -15.13 -10.61 -9.36
CA ALA A 287 -16.50 -10.47 -9.86
C ALA A 287 -16.68 -9.20 -10.71
N GLU A 288 -16.11 -8.07 -10.29
CA GLU A 288 -16.14 -6.82 -11.07
C GLU A 288 -15.40 -7.00 -12.41
N ILE A 289 -14.24 -7.64 -12.42
CA ILE A 289 -13.51 -7.90 -13.67
C ILE A 289 -14.31 -8.82 -14.59
N GLU A 290 -14.89 -9.91 -14.06
CA GLU A 290 -15.72 -10.85 -14.81
C GLU A 290 -16.93 -10.15 -15.46
N GLU A 291 -17.62 -9.27 -14.71
CA GLU A 291 -18.74 -8.46 -15.22
C GLU A 291 -18.31 -7.52 -16.35
N ARG A 292 -17.17 -6.85 -16.19
CA ARG A 292 -16.68 -5.85 -17.17
C ARG A 292 -16.16 -6.48 -18.46
N LEU A 293 -15.57 -7.67 -18.36
CA LEU A 293 -15.03 -8.40 -19.50
C LEU A 293 -16.05 -9.35 -20.16
N ASP A 294 -17.23 -9.53 -19.56
CA ASP A 294 -18.22 -10.54 -19.97
C ASP A 294 -17.59 -11.94 -20.11
N MET A 295 -16.73 -12.30 -19.16
CA MET A 295 -16.03 -13.59 -19.18
C MET A 295 -15.81 -14.14 -17.77
N SER A 296 -15.85 -15.47 -17.63
CA SER A 296 -15.50 -16.12 -16.36
C SER A 296 -13.99 -16.20 -16.20
N LEU A 297 -13.46 -15.75 -15.07
CA LEU A 297 -12.07 -15.94 -14.71
C LEU A 297 -11.89 -17.23 -13.90
N PRO A 298 -10.72 -17.90 -13.98
CA PRO A 298 -10.39 -18.98 -13.06
C PRO A 298 -10.31 -18.46 -11.62
N GLU A 299 -10.24 -19.36 -10.63
CA GLU A 299 -9.94 -18.93 -9.26
C GLU A 299 -8.53 -18.34 -9.19
N LEU A 300 -8.46 -17.05 -8.88
CA LEU A 300 -7.20 -16.30 -8.78
C LEU A 300 -6.95 -15.87 -7.34
N SER A 301 -5.69 -15.95 -6.93
CA SER A 301 -5.22 -15.32 -5.68
C SER A 301 -5.23 -13.80 -5.83
N GLY A 302 -5.17 -13.08 -4.70
CA GLY A 302 -5.04 -11.63 -4.73
C GLY A 302 -3.76 -11.15 -5.43
N GLU A 303 -2.66 -11.87 -5.25
CA GLU A 303 -1.39 -11.61 -5.95
C GLU A 303 -1.54 -11.82 -7.46
N ALA A 304 -2.21 -12.89 -7.91
CA ALA A 304 -2.44 -13.12 -9.34
C ALA A 304 -3.33 -12.05 -9.97
N LEU A 305 -4.38 -11.58 -9.27
CA LEU A 305 -5.19 -10.45 -9.73
C LEU A 305 -4.40 -9.15 -9.78
N HIS A 306 -3.52 -8.93 -8.80
CA HIS A 306 -2.63 -7.77 -8.79
C HIS A 306 -1.65 -7.81 -9.96
N CYS A 307 -0.95 -8.92 -10.18
CA CYS A 307 -0.08 -9.12 -11.34
C CYS A 307 -0.85 -8.94 -12.66
N LEU A 308 -2.06 -9.51 -12.77
CA LEU A 308 -2.92 -9.32 -13.94
C LEU A 308 -3.18 -7.84 -14.22
N LEU A 309 -3.52 -7.05 -13.20
CA LEU A 309 -3.89 -5.64 -13.36
C LEU A 309 -2.70 -4.67 -13.33
N SER A 310 -1.51 -5.08 -12.88
CA SER A 310 -0.38 -4.18 -12.67
C SER A 310 0.85 -4.56 -13.50
N ASP A 311 0.97 -5.78 -14.02
CA ASP A 311 2.12 -6.19 -14.83
C ASP A 311 1.90 -6.01 -16.34
N PHE A 312 2.60 -5.04 -16.91
CA PHE A 312 2.61 -4.69 -18.33
C PHE A 312 4.01 -4.82 -18.93
N THR A 313 4.92 -5.54 -18.28
CA THR A 313 6.33 -5.64 -18.70
C THR A 313 6.51 -6.14 -20.13
N THR A 314 5.61 -6.99 -20.64
CA THR A 314 5.66 -7.52 -22.02
C THR A 314 4.50 -7.03 -22.91
N ALA A 315 3.74 -6.03 -22.44
CA ALA A 315 2.50 -5.63 -23.06
C ALA A 315 2.68 -4.67 -24.25
N ASP A 316 1.87 -4.87 -25.30
CA ASP A 316 1.64 -3.84 -26.32
C ASP A 316 0.41 -3.01 -25.94
N LEU A 317 0.65 -1.75 -25.55
CA LEU A 317 -0.36 -0.75 -25.21
C LEU A 317 -0.49 0.30 -26.31
N GLY A 318 0.05 0.10 -27.51
CA GLY A 318 0.09 1.12 -28.58
C GLY A 318 -1.29 1.68 -28.99
N SER A 319 -2.37 0.93 -28.77
CA SER A 319 -3.77 1.35 -29.01
C SER A 319 -4.53 1.79 -27.76
N ALA A 320 -3.95 1.64 -26.57
CA ALA A 320 -4.65 1.90 -25.31
C ALA A 320 -4.89 3.41 -25.10
N HIS A 321 -6.06 3.74 -24.56
CA HIS A 321 -6.40 5.10 -24.14
C HIS A 321 -6.06 5.24 -22.65
N LEU A 322 -5.07 6.07 -22.31
CA LEU A 322 -4.55 6.21 -20.94
C LEU A 322 -5.12 7.42 -20.18
N ASP A 323 -5.97 8.23 -20.82
CA ASP A 323 -6.48 9.46 -20.23
C ASP A 323 -7.28 9.19 -18.95
N GLY A 324 -6.81 9.76 -17.83
CA GLY A 324 -7.45 9.62 -16.53
C GLY A 324 -7.25 8.26 -15.84
N ILE A 325 -6.40 7.38 -16.38
CA ILE A 325 -6.06 6.10 -15.75
C ILE A 325 -4.93 6.30 -14.74
N ASP A 326 -5.14 5.82 -13.50
CA ASP A 326 -4.09 5.78 -12.48
C ASP A 326 -3.06 4.68 -12.79
N LEU A 327 -1.86 5.11 -13.20
CA LEU A 327 -0.73 4.24 -13.50
C LEU A 327 0.06 3.83 -12.25
N THR A 328 -0.28 4.31 -11.05
CA THR A 328 0.43 3.95 -9.82
C THR A 328 0.53 2.43 -9.63
N GLY A 329 1.73 1.93 -9.37
CA GLY A 329 2.00 0.50 -9.20
C GLY A 329 2.08 -0.31 -10.50
N VAL A 330 1.89 0.32 -11.67
CA VAL A 330 2.09 -0.35 -12.97
C VAL A 330 3.56 -0.69 -13.13
N ARG A 331 3.83 -1.98 -13.37
CA ARG A 331 5.14 -2.53 -13.72
C ARG A 331 5.27 -2.56 -15.23
N TRP A 332 6.37 -2.04 -15.75
CA TRP A 332 6.62 -1.96 -17.19
C TRP A 332 8.10 -2.16 -17.51
N SER A 333 8.39 -2.54 -18.74
CA SER A 333 9.75 -2.73 -19.26
C SER A 333 10.05 -1.62 -20.26
N GLU A 334 11.20 -0.98 -20.12
CA GLU A 334 11.68 0.00 -21.10
C GLU A 334 11.81 -0.59 -22.51
N ARG A 335 12.11 -1.89 -22.60
CA ARG A 335 12.42 -2.55 -23.87
C ARG A 335 11.22 -3.25 -24.49
N GLU A 336 10.33 -3.78 -23.66
CA GLU A 336 9.28 -4.71 -24.09
C GLU A 336 7.88 -4.10 -24.02
N THR A 337 7.62 -3.16 -23.12
CA THR A 337 6.33 -2.45 -23.07
C THR A 337 6.27 -1.44 -24.20
N ARG A 338 5.24 -1.54 -25.05
CA ARG A 338 4.99 -0.53 -26.10
C ARG A 338 3.90 0.41 -25.64
N TRP A 339 4.26 1.66 -25.40
CA TRP A 339 3.31 2.70 -25.00
C TRP A 339 2.61 3.32 -26.22
N PRO A 340 1.40 3.90 -26.05
CA PRO A 340 0.78 4.74 -27.06
C PRO A 340 1.73 5.85 -27.54
N PRO A 341 1.66 6.29 -28.82
CA PRO A 341 2.55 7.34 -29.34
C PRO A 341 2.48 8.69 -28.63
N LEU A 342 1.39 8.95 -27.90
CA LEU A 342 1.18 10.19 -27.14
C LEU A 342 1.76 10.13 -25.72
N THR A 343 2.18 8.95 -25.24
CA THR A 343 2.75 8.79 -23.92
C THR A 343 4.20 9.27 -23.90
N ASP A 344 4.49 10.26 -23.04
CA ASP A 344 5.88 10.65 -22.75
C ASP A 344 6.54 9.60 -21.85
N VAL A 345 7.26 8.66 -22.48
CA VAL A 345 7.96 7.57 -21.79
C VAL A 345 9.07 8.08 -20.88
N GLU A 346 9.67 9.24 -21.18
CA GLU A 346 10.71 9.83 -20.34
C GLU A 346 10.10 10.42 -19.07
N GLU A 347 8.98 11.13 -19.18
CA GLU A 347 8.21 11.57 -18.01
C GLU A 347 7.79 10.36 -17.17
N LEU A 348 7.24 9.31 -17.79
CA LEU A 348 6.84 8.09 -17.08
C LEU A 348 8.02 7.43 -16.35
N ARG A 349 9.22 7.44 -16.95
CA ARG A 349 10.46 6.95 -16.32
C ARG A 349 10.83 7.77 -15.09
N ILE A 350 10.78 9.10 -15.16
CA ILE A 350 11.04 10.00 -14.02
C ILE A 350 10.07 9.71 -12.86
N GLN A 351 8.84 9.32 -13.18
CA GLN A 351 7.80 8.97 -12.21
C GLN A 351 7.91 7.53 -11.69
N SER A 352 8.81 6.73 -12.24
CA SER A 352 8.96 5.32 -11.91
C SER A 352 10.23 5.05 -11.13
N GLU A 353 10.23 3.93 -10.41
CA GLU A 353 11.41 3.34 -9.79
C GLU A 353 11.85 2.09 -10.54
N GLU A 354 13.12 2.02 -10.88
CA GLU A 354 13.69 0.83 -11.49
C GLU A 354 13.92 -0.25 -10.44
N THR A 355 13.34 -1.44 -10.63
CA THR A 355 13.42 -2.56 -9.67
C THR A 355 13.67 -3.90 -10.36
N PRO A 356 14.85 -4.51 -10.21
CA PRO A 356 16.08 -3.99 -9.59
C PRO A 356 16.72 -2.86 -10.41
N ALA A 357 17.61 -2.07 -9.79
CA ALA A 357 18.39 -1.06 -10.52
C ALA A 357 19.22 -1.68 -11.66
N GLY A 358 19.20 -1.05 -12.84
CA GLY A 358 19.84 -1.54 -14.07
C GLY A 358 19.11 -2.66 -14.81
N SER A 359 17.91 -3.09 -14.36
CA SER A 359 17.13 -4.15 -15.02
C SER A 359 16.34 -3.69 -16.25
N GLY A 360 16.08 -2.39 -16.38
CA GLY A 360 15.12 -1.83 -17.33
C GLY A 360 13.65 -2.11 -16.97
N LEU A 361 13.37 -2.65 -15.77
CA LEU A 361 12.03 -2.86 -15.25
C LEU A 361 11.67 -1.76 -14.26
N PHE A 362 10.55 -1.11 -14.50
CA PHE A 362 10.12 0.08 -13.79
C PHE A 362 8.78 -0.16 -13.11
N ILE A 363 8.58 0.44 -11.94
CA ILE A 363 7.31 0.49 -11.22
C ILE A 363 6.93 1.96 -11.03
N VAL A 364 5.77 2.37 -11.52
CA VAL A 364 5.29 3.75 -11.38
C VAL A 364 4.99 4.03 -9.90
N ARG A 365 5.58 5.08 -9.32
CA ARG A 365 5.36 5.47 -7.93
C ARG A 365 4.11 6.34 -7.78
N THR A 366 3.46 6.28 -6.62
CA THR A 366 2.36 7.18 -6.25
C THR A 366 2.87 8.62 -6.18
N GLY A 367 2.26 9.56 -6.91
CA GLY A 367 2.40 10.99 -6.62
C GLY A 367 2.79 11.95 -7.74
N THR A 368 2.92 11.53 -8.99
CA THR A 368 3.41 12.44 -10.05
C THR A 368 2.63 12.39 -11.37
N ALA A 369 1.82 11.36 -11.61
CA ALA A 369 1.00 11.23 -12.81
C ALA A 369 -0.29 12.09 -12.73
N THR A 370 -0.16 13.40 -12.60
CA THR A 370 -1.18 14.32 -13.14
C THR A 370 -0.58 14.94 -14.39
N VAL A 371 -0.58 14.14 -15.45
CA VAL A 371 -0.21 14.55 -16.80
C VAL A 371 -1.00 15.82 -17.13
N ARG A 372 -0.26 16.82 -17.60
CA ARG A 372 -0.70 18.12 -18.09
C ARG A 372 -1.98 18.03 -18.93
N GLY A 373 -3.12 18.26 -18.30
CA GLY A 373 -4.37 18.68 -18.95
C GLY A 373 -4.70 20.17 -18.74
N LEU A 374 -3.88 20.90 -17.96
CA LEU A 374 -4.16 22.28 -17.57
C LEU A 374 -3.33 23.34 -18.31
N ALA A 375 -2.26 22.96 -19.01
CA ALA A 375 -1.41 23.93 -19.71
C ALA A 375 -1.93 24.34 -21.10
N ASP A 376 -2.83 23.56 -21.71
CA ASP A 376 -3.37 23.81 -23.06
C ASP A 376 -4.76 24.47 -23.09
N LEU A 377 -5.23 24.97 -21.94
CA LEU A 377 -6.49 25.73 -21.81
C LEU A 377 -6.28 27.24 -21.53
N ALA A 378 -5.07 27.76 -21.74
CA ALA A 378 -4.73 29.17 -21.55
C ALA A 378 -4.57 29.94 -22.87
#